data_AF-A0A9W6L613-F1
#
_entry.id   AF-A0A9W6L613-F1
#
_cell.length_a   1.000
_cell.length_b   1.000
_cell.length_c   1.000
_cell.angle_alpha   90.00
_cell.angle_beta   90.00
_cell.angle_gamma   90.00
#
_symmetry.space_group_name_H-M   'P 1'
#
loop_
_entity.id
_entity.type
_entity.pdbx_description
1 polymer ?
#
loop_
_entity_poly.entity_id
_entity_poly.type
_entity_poly.pdbx_seq_one_letter_code
_entity_poly.pdbx_strand_id
1 'polypeptide(L)'
;MLVLSTGALGASARSESGNPLVEALGEGAAATVVNDIGLAGLIASFFSIIYAYSRQTFALSRAGYLPRVLSVTNGRKAPTLALIVPGIIGFLLSLTGQGATLLDMAVFGAALSYVLMMVSHIVLRRHEPDMPRPYRTPGGVRTTGFALVVAVMP
;
A
#
# COMPACT_ATOMS: atom_id res chain seq x y z
N MET A 1 -16.50 18.50 -13.43
CA MET A 1 -15.31 19.19 -12.89
C MET A 1 -14.00 18.48 -13.24
N LEU A 2 -13.86 17.15 -13.07
CA LEU A 2 -12.67 16.38 -13.52
C LEU A 2 -12.44 16.36 -15.04
N VAL A 3 -13.51 16.36 -15.85
CA VAL A 3 -13.42 16.37 -17.32
C VAL A 3 -13.09 17.77 -17.87
N LEU A 4 -13.34 18.83 -17.10
CA LEU A 4 -13.11 20.22 -17.54
C LEU A 4 -11.67 20.70 -17.29
N SER A 5 -10.96 20.13 -16.31
CA SER A 5 -9.60 20.57 -15.96
C SER A 5 -8.51 19.97 -16.87
N THR A 6 -8.73 18.78 -17.44
CA THR A 6 -7.79 18.13 -18.38
C THR A 6 -7.85 18.73 -19.79
N GLY A 7 -8.98 19.33 -20.17
CA GLY A 7 -9.17 19.94 -21.50
C GLY A 7 -8.50 21.32 -21.68
N ALA A 8 -8.31 22.09 -20.61
CA ALA A 8 -7.84 23.49 -20.70
C ALA A 8 -6.33 23.68 -20.41
N LEU A 9 -5.70 22.79 -19.63
CA LEU A 9 -4.34 23.00 -19.11
C LEU A 9 -3.34 21.89 -19.48
N GLY A 10 -3.78 20.87 -20.22
CA GLY A 10 -2.94 19.76 -20.69
C GLY A 10 -2.58 18.76 -19.58
N ALA A 11 -2.57 17.46 -19.92
CA ALA A 11 -2.19 16.40 -18.98
C ALA A 11 -0.70 16.46 -18.58
N SER A 12 0.15 17.06 -19.41
CA SER A 12 1.60 17.18 -19.19
C SER A 12 1.95 18.16 -18.07
N ALA A 13 1.30 19.32 -17.99
CA ALA A 13 1.62 20.34 -16.98
C ALA A 13 1.18 19.93 -15.56
N ARG A 14 0.15 19.08 -15.44
CA ARG A 14 -0.36 18.59 -14.14
C ARG A 14 0.35 17.33 -13.63
N SER A 15 1.18 16.70 -14.48
CA SER A 15 1.99 15.52 -14.12
C SER A 15 3.11 15.86 -13.13
N GLU A 16 3.59 17.10 -13.10
CA GLU A 16 4.70 17.54 -12.24
C GLU A 16 4.25 18.13 -10.90
N SER A 17 2.94 18.35 -10.72
CA SER A 17 2.40 18.92 -9.47
C SER A 17 2.35 17.88 -8.35
N GLY A 18 2.83 18.24 -7.17
CA GLY A 18 2.75 17.43 -5.96
C GLY A 18 1.36 17.42 -5.30
N ASN A 19 0.48 18.36 -5.65
CA ASN A 19 -0.87 18.52 -5.09
C ASN A 19 -1.89 18.98 -6.17
N PRO A 20 -2.07 18.19 -7.24
CA PRO A 20 -2.79 18.61 -8.44
C PRO A 20 -4.27 18.93 -8.20
N LEU A 21 -4.85 18.37 -7.13
CA LEU A 21 -6.23 18.64 -6.71
C LEU A 21 -6.39 20.03 -6.08
N VAL A 22 -5.42 20.47 -5.27
CA VAL A 22 -5.44 21.77 -4.61
C VAL A 22 -5.18 22.86 -5.64
N GLU A 23 -4.21 22.65 -6.53
CA GLU A 23 -3.92 23.57 -7.64
C GLU A 23 -5.09 23.70 -8.63
N ALA A 24 -5.82 22.61 -8.88
CA ALA A 24 -7.00 22.65 -9.76
C ALA A 24 -8.18 23.43 -9.18
N LEU A 25 -8.24 23.63 -7.85
CA LEU A 25 -9.28 24.43 -7.19
C LEU A 25 -8.97 25.94 -7.20
N GLY A 26 -7.73 26.34 -7.51
CA GLY A 26 -7.29 27.74 -7.49
C GLY A 26 -7.12 28.30 -6.07
N GLU A 27 -6.95 29.63 -5.96
CA GLU A 27 -6.88 30.29 -4.66
C GLU A 27 -8.28 30.54 -4.08
N GLY A 28 -8.62 29.83 -3.01
CA GLY A 28 -9.88 30.02 -2.30
C GLY A 28 -9.99 29.17 -1.04
N ALA A 29 -10.96 29.47 -0.18
CA ALA A 29 -11.17 28.75 1.08
C ALA A 29 -11.38 27.23 0.88
N ALA A 30 -11.97 26.83 -0.26
CA ALA A 30 -12.14 25.43 -0.62
C ALA A 30 -10.79 24.71 -0.86
N ALA A 31 -9.79 25.37 -1.43
CA ALA A 31 -8.46 24.80 -1.63
C ALA A 31 -7.72 24.58 -0.30
N THR A 32 -7.84 25.52 0.64
CA THR A 32 -7.27 25.39 2.00
C THR A 32 -7.91 24.23 2.76
N VAL A 33 -9.25 24.10 2.74
CA VAL A 33 -9.94 22.98 3.40
C VAL A 33 -9.53 21.64 2.81
N VAL A 34 -9.43 21.53 1.48
CA VAL A 34 -8.98 20.30 0.82
C VAL A 34 -7.52 19.97 1.18
N ASN A 35 -6.65 20.97 1.27
CA ASN A 35 -5.27 20.79 1.71
C ASN A 35 -5.19 20.26 3.14
N ASP A 36 -5.97 20.82 4.07
CA ASP A 36 -5.98 20.39 5.48
C ASP A 36 -6.52 18.95 5.63
N ILE A 37 -7.57 18.60 4.88
CA ILE A 37 -8.09 17.23 4.83
C ILE A 37 -7.03 16.27 4.24
N GLY A 38 -6.33 16.69 3.19
CA GLY A 38 -5.23 15.93 2.59
C GLY A 38 -4.10 15.65 3.58
N LEU A 39 -3.68 16.67 4.34
CA LEU A 39 -2.67 16.54 5.39
C LEU A 39 -3.14 15.61 6.52
N ALA A 40 -4.38 15.74 6.98
CA ALA A 40 -4.95 14.85 7.98
C ALA A 40 -5.01 13.39 7.49
N GLY A 41 -5.39 13.18 6.22
CA GLY A 41 -5.41 11.87 5.58
C GLY A 41 -4.01 11.25 5.44
N LEU A 42 -3.00 12.07 5.13
CA LEU A 42 -1.61 11.63 5.06
C LEU A 42 -1.12 11.12 6.43
N ILE A 43 -1.38 11.88 7.50
CA ILE A 43 -1.03 11.49 8.86
C ILE A 43 -1.72 10.16 9.23
N ALA A 44 -3.03 10.04 9.00
CA ALA A 44 -3.78 8.82 9.28
C ALA A 44 -3.25 7.61 8.51
N SER A 45 -2.83 7.81 7.27
CA SER A 45 -2.25 6.76 6.41
C SER A 45 -0.89 6.28 6.95
N PHE A 46 -0.04 7.20 7.42
CA PHE A 46 1.22 6.83 8.07
C PHE A 46 1.01 5.96 9.30
N PHE A 47 0.07 6.32 10.19
CA PHE A 47 -0.24 5.48 11.36
C PHE A 47 -0.76 4.09 10.96
N SER A 48 -1.59 4.04 9.92
CA SER A 48 -2.18 2.79 9.42
C SER A 48 -1.11 1.84 8.85
N ILE A 49 -0.20 2.35 8.00
CA ILE A 49 0.87 1.52 7.43
C ILE A 49 1.86 1.08 8.50
N ILE A 50 2.16 1.96 9.46
CA ILE A 50 3.06 1.65 10.58
C ILE A 50 2.54 0.48 11.41
N TYR A 51 1.25 0.51 11.71
CA TYR A 51 0.57 -0.56 12.40
C TYR A 51 0.52 -1.87 11.61
N ALA A 52 0.20 -1.78 10.31
CA ALA A 52 0.07 -2.93 9.42
C ALA A 52 1.39 -3.71 9.28
N TYR A 53 2.50 -3.02 8.98
CA TYR A 53 3.79 -3.70 8.80
C TYR A 53 4.30 -4.35 10.09
N SER A 54 4.04 -3.72 11.24
CA SER A 54 4.48 -4.24 12.54
C SER A 54 3.82 -5.59 12.83
N ARG A 55 2.53 -5.72 12.52
CA ARG A 55 1.78 -6.99 12.64
C ARG A 55 2.23 -8.03 11.63
N GLN A 56 2.50 -7.64 10.38
CA GLN A 56 3.03 -8.55 9.36
C GLN A 56 4.39 -9.11 9.76
N THR A 57 5.30 -8.25 10.22
CA THR A 57 6.65 -8.63 10.68
C THR A 57 6.58 -9.55 11.91
N PHE A 58 5.69 -9.24 12.86
CA PHE A 58 5.44 -10.09 14.01
C PHE A 58 4.91 -11.48 13.61
N ALA A 59 3.93 -11.53 12.70
CA ALA A 59 3.37 -12.80 12.20
C ALA A 59 4.43 -13.64 11.48
N LEU A 60 5.29 -12.99 10.69
CA LEU A 60 6.36 -13.63 9.94
C LEU A 60 7.47 -14.18 10.86
N SER A 61 7.82 -13.43 11.92
CA SER A 61 8.76 -13.90 12.96
C SER A 61 8.19 -15.07 13.77
N ARG A 62 6.90 -15.03 14.11
CA ARG A 62 6.23 -16.13 14.81
C ARG A 62 6.12 -17.40 13.96
N ALA A 63 5.96 -17.25 12.65
CA ALA A 63 5.98 -18.35 11.69
C ALA A 63 7.39 -18.91 11.41
N GLY A 64 8.44 -18.32 12.02
CA GLY A 64 9.82 -18.80 11.94
C GLY A 64 10.60 -18.31 10.72
N TYR A 65 10.01 -17.48 9.86
CA TYR A 65 10.68 -16.92 8.67
C TYR A 65 11.63 -15.75 9.00
N LEU A 66 11.44 -15.09 10.15
CA LEU A 66 12.30 -14.00 10.66
C LEU A 66 12.83 -14.34 12.06
N PRO A 67 13.98 -13.77 12.50
CA PRO A 67 14.56 -14.06 13.80
C PRO A 67 13.54 -13.85 14.91
N ARG A 68 13.35 -14.85 15.77
CA ARG A 68 12.31 -14.89 16.83
C ARG A 68 12.35 -13.68 17.77
N VAL A 69 13.48 -13.00 17.85
CA VAL A 69 13.67 -11.76 18.60
C VAL A 69 12.69 -10.66 18.16
N LEU A 70 12.29 -10.63 16.87
CA LEU A 70 11.29 -9.68 16.35
C LEU A 70 9.86 -9.99 16.79
N SER A 71 9.58 -11.23 17.23
CA SER A 71 8.30 -11.63 17.82
C SER A 71 8.18 -11.35 19.32
N VAL A 72 9.22 -10.79 19.95
CA VAL A 72 9.17 -10.47 21.39
C VAL A 72 8.25 -9.27 21.60
N THR A 73 7.10 -9.52 22.24
CA THR A 73 6.14 -8.48 22.61
C THR A 73 6.45 -7.89 23.98
N ASN A 74 6.31 -6.58 24.13
CA ASN A 74 6.38 -5.91 25.42
C ASN A 74 5.13 -6.19 26.29
N GLY A 75 5.10 -5.77 27.55
CA GLY A 75 3.99 -5.99 28.51
C GLY A 75 2.61 -5.50 28.05
N ARG A 76 2.53 -4.67 27.00
CA ARG A 76 1.29 -4.23 26.35
C ARG A 76 0.92 -5.03 25.09
N LYS A 77 1.53 -6.21 24.88
CA LYS A 77 1.35 -7.08 23.69
C LYS A 77 1.69 -6.40 22.35
N ALA A 78 2.48 -5.31 22.40
CA ALA A 78 2.98 -4.62 21.21
C ALA A 78 4.38 -5.16 20.86
N PRO A 79 4.63 -5.57 19.60
CA PRO A 79 5.95 -6.03 19.18
C PRO A 79 6.85 -4.84 18.86
N THR A 80 7.52 -4.30 19.89
CA THR A 80 8.34 -3.08 19.78
C THR A 80 9.48 -3.22 18.79
N LEU A 81 10.13 -4.39 18.73
CA LEU A 81 11.24 -4.62 17.80
C LEU A 81 10.76 -4.74 16.35
N ALA A 82 9.60 -5.36 16.11
CA ALA A 82 8.97 -5.40 14.80
C ALA A 82 8.49 -4.02 14.31
N LEU A 83 8.32 -3.06 15.21
CA LEU A 83 8.01 -1.66 14.89
C LEU A 83 9.29 -0.87 14.55
N ILE A 84 10.29 -0.95 15.42
CA ILE A 84 11.51 -0.14 15.36
C ILE A 84 12.40 -0.57 14.20
N VAL A 85 12.61 -1.87 13.98
CA VAL A 85 13.58 -2.34 12.98
C VAL A 85 13.20 -1.90 11.56
N PRO A 86 11.97 -2.14 11.06
CA PRO A 86 11.57 -1.63 9.74
C PRO A 86 11.46 -0.11 9.71
N GLY A 87 11.10 0.53 10.83
CA GLY A 87 11.01 1.99 10.94
C GLY A 87 12.36 2.69 10.79
N ILE A 88 13.42 2.17 11.42
CA ILE A 88 14.79 2.68 11.26
C ILE A 88 15.27 2.49 9.82
N ILE A 89 15.01 1.33 9.22
CA ILE A 89 15.38 1.07 7.82
C ILE A 89 14.67 2.06 6.89
N GLY A 90 13.36 2.24 7.05
CA GLY A 90 12.60 3.22 6.26
C GLY A 90 13.09 4.65 6.45
N PHE A 91 13.44 5.04 7.68
CA PHE A 91 14.00 6.35 7.98
C PHE A 91 15.37 6.57 7.31
N LEU A 92 16.26 5.58 7.40
CA LEU A 92 17.57 5.63 6.74
C LEU A 92 17.44 5.71 5.22
N LEU A 93 16.49 4.97 4.63
CA LEU A 93 16.21 5.06 3.20
C LEU A 93 15.65 6.44 2.82
N SER A 94 14.81 7.04 3.65
CA SER A 94 14.28 8.39 3.41
C SER A 94 15.38 9.45 3.33
N LEU A 95 16.46 9.30 4.12
CA LEU A 95 17.62 10.21 4.10
C LEU A 95 18.41 10.19 2.78
N THR A 96 18.20 9.21 1.90
CA THR A 96 18.87 9.12 0.61
C THR A 96 18.42 10.21 -0.38
N GLY A 97 17.28 10.87 -0.12
CA GLY A 97 16.73 11.90 -1.00
C GLY A 97 16.12 11.36 -2.30
N GLN A 98 16.14 10.04 -2.53
CA GLN A 98 15.63 9.39 -3.75
C GLN A 98 14.17 8.92 -3.59
N GLY A 99 13.29 9.82 -3.16
CA GLY A 99 11.89 9.50 -2.86
C GLY A 99 11.12 8.88 -4.04
N ALA A 100 11.33 9.41 -5.26
CA ALA A 100 10.68 8.89 -6.46
C ALA A 100 11.08 7.43 -6.76
N THR A 101 12.38 7.12 -6.71
CA THR A 101 12.88 5.76 -6.94
C THR A 101 12.40 4.80 -5.85
N LEU A 102 12.38 5.23 -4.59
CA LEU A 102 11.85 4.41 -3.49
C LEU A 102 10.35 4.12 -3.68
N LEU A 103 9.60 5.09 -4.18
CA LEU A 103 8.18 4.92 -4.52
C LEU A 103 8.02 3.90 -5.66
N ASP A 104 8.79 4.01 -6.74
CA ASP A 104 8.74 3.08 -7.86
C ASP A 104 9.03 1.65 -7.41
N MET A 105 10.07 1.46 -6.57
CA MET A 105 10.41 0.16 -6.00
C MET A 105 9.30 -0.38 -5.10
N ALA A 106 8.67 0.48 -4.27
CA ALA A 106 7.57 0.08 -3.40
C ALA A 106 6.32 -0.33 -4.19
N VAL A 107 5.96 0.43 -5.23
CA VAL A 107 4.84 0.11 -6.12
C VAL A 107 5.09 -1.19 -6.88
N PHE A 108 6.29 -1.39 -7.40
CA PHE A 108 6.68 -2.65 -8.04
C PHE A 108 6.57 -3.83 -7.08
N GLY A 109 7.06 -3.69 -5.85
CA GLY A 109 6.94 -4.73 -4.82
C GLY A 109 5.48 -5.04 -4.48
N ALA A 110 4.63 -4.01 -4.38
CA ALA A 110 3.20 -4.18 -4.16
C ALA A 110 2.53 -4.91 -5.34
N ALA A 111 2.83 -4.54 -6.58
CA ALA A 111 2.31 -5.21 -7.77
C ALA A 111 2.69 -6.70 -7.78
N LEU A 112 3.97 -7.03 -7.51
CA LEU A 112 4.42 -8.41 -7.38
C LEU A 112 3.67 -9.17 -6.29
N SER A 113 3.44 -8.53 -5.12
CA SER A 113 2.68 -9.16 -4.04
C SER A 113 1.24 -9.47 -4.44
N TYR A 114 0.60 -8.62 -5.25
CA TYR A 114 -0.74 -8.87 -5.78
C TYR A 114 -0.74 -10.02 -6.78
N VAL A 115 0.25 -10.09 -7.67
CA VAL A 115 0.43 -11.22 -8.59
C VAL A 115 0.53 -12.53 -7.80
N LEU A 116 1.40 -12.59 -6.79
CA LEU A 116 1.56 -13.76 -5.93
C LEU A 116 0.28 -14.12 -5.17
N MET A 117 -0.47 -13.13 -4.69
CA MET A 117 -1.74 -13.33 -4.01
C MET A 117 -2.79 -13.95 -4.96
N MET A 118 -2.89 -13.46 -6.20
CA MET A 118 -3.80 -14.00 -7.21
C MET A 118 -3.42 -15.43 -7.61
N VAL A 119 -2.12 -15.70 -7.80
CA VAL A 119 -1.61 -17.06 -8.06
C VAL A 119 -1.94 -17.99 -6.90
N SER A 120 -1.66 -17.56 -5.65
CA SER A 120 -1.96 -18.35 -4.45
C SER A 120 -3.44 -18.69 -4.34
N HIS A 121 -4.34 -17.76 -4.68
CA HIS A 121 -5.77 -18.03 -4.72
C HIS A 121 -6.16 -19.09 -5.76
N ILE A 122 -5.54 -19.10 -6.94
CA ILE A 122 -5.79 -20.13 -7.97
C ILE A 122 -5.23 -21.49 -7.53
N VAL A 123 -4.02 -21.51 -6.96
CA VAL A 123 -3.35 -22.73 -6.49
C VAL A 123 -4.15 -23.37 -5.35
N LEU A 124 -4.60 -22.59 -4.37
CA LEU A 124 -5.40 -23.09 -3.24
C LEU A 124 -6.74 -23.66 -3.71
N ARG A 125 -7.32 -23.09 -4.77
CA ARG A 125 -8.54 -23.64 -5.39
C ARG A 125 -8.35 -25.02 -6.00
N ARG A 126 -7.14 -25.35 -6.46
CA ARG A 126 -6.82 -26.65 -7.06
C ARG A 126 -6.37 -27.69 -6.04
N HIS A 127 -5.56 -27.28 -5.06
CA HIS A 127 -4.98 -28.21 -4.08
C HIS A 127 -5.94 -28.53 -2.93
N GLU A 128 -6.71 -27.54 -2.45
CA GLU A 128 -7.64 -27.72 -1.31
C GLU A 128 -9.06 -27.28 -1.68
N PRO A 129 -9.77 -28.09 -2.51
CA PRO A 129 -11.13 -27.77 -2.95
C PRO A 129 -12.16 -27.80 -1.81
N ASP A 130 -11.97 -28.69 -0.82
CA ASP A 130 -12.93 -28.96 0.26
C ASP A 130 -12.79 -28.04 1.48
N MET A 131 -11.81 -27.12 1.46
CA MET A 131 -11.62 -26.16 2.55
C MET A 131 -12.90 -25.30 2.75
N PRO A 132 -13.39 -25.11 3.99
CA PRO A 132 -14.54 -24.25 4.24
C PRO A 132 -14.19 -22.80 3.88
N ARG A 133 -14.94 -22.21 2.94
CA ARG A 133 -14.72 -20.85 2.43
C ARG A 133 -15.88 -19.94 2.86
N PRO A 134 -15.72 -19.14 3.93
CA PRO A 134 -16.74 -18.21 4.41
C PRO A 134 -17.15 -17.17 3.36
N TYR A 135 -16.22 -16.79 2.49
CA TYR A 135 -16.45 -15.89 1.36
C TYR A 135 -16.00 -16.55 0.05
N ARG A 136 -16.87 -16.51 -0.97
CA ARG A 136 -16.57 -17.00 -2.32
C ARG A 136 -16.61 -15.83 -3.29
N THR A 137 -15.52 -15.59 -3.99
CA THR A 137 -15.44 -14.50 -4.97
C THR A 137 -16.47 -14.70 -6.09
N PRO A 138 -17.32 -13.70 -6.39
CA PRO A 138 -18.19 -13.74 -7.56
C PRO A 138 -17.33 -13.84 -8.82
N GLY A 139 -17.62 -14.81 -9.69
CA GLY A 139 -16.83 -15.10 -10.90
C GLY A 139 -15.61 -16.02 -10.72
N GLY A 140 -15.33 -16.49 -9.50
CA GLY A 140 -14.38 -17.58 -9.23
C GLY A 140 -12.98 -17.35 -9.81
N VAL A 141 -12.49 -18.31 -10.61
CA VAL A 141 -11.14 -18.26 -11.20
C VAL A 141 -11.03 -17.25 -12.34
N ARG A 142 -12.14 -16.92 -13.02
CA ARG A 142 -12.13 -15.99 -14.16
C ARG A 142 -11.85 -14.55 -13.73
N THR A 143 -12.47 -14.11 -12.63
CA THR A 143 -12.23 -12.77 -12.07
C THR A 143 -10.83 -12.64 -11.49
N THR A 144 -10.31 -13.69 -10.85
CA THR A 144 -8.90 -13.74 -10.41
C THR A 144 -7.93 -13.74 -11.58
N GLY A 145 -8.24 -14.45 -12.67
CA GLY A 145 -7.41 -14.46 -13.89
C GLY A 145 -7.35 -13.08 -14.55
N PHE A 146 -8.49 -12.38 -14.66
CA PHE A 146 -8.51 -10.99 -15.15
C PHE A 146 -7.70 -10.06 -14.23
N ALA A 147 -7.89 -10.15 -12.92
CA ALA A 147 -7.14 -9.34 -11.95
C ALA A 147 -5.63 -9.63 -11.99
N LEU A 148 -5.23 -10.88 -12.27
CA LEU A 148 -3.83 -11.25 -12.46
C LEU A 148 -3.24 -10.57 -13.70
N VAL A 149 -3.95 -10.56 -14.83
CA VAL A 149 -3.49 -9.89 -16.06
C VAL A 149 -3.30 -8.40 -15.82
N VAL A 150 -4.25 -7.75 -15.13
CA VAL A 150 -4.16 -6.33 -14.77
C VAL A 150 -2.96 -6.08 -13.83
N ALA A 151 -2.74 -6.94 -12.84
CA ALA A 151 -1.63 -6.77 -11.89
C ALA A 151 -0.24 -6.96 -12.53
N VAL A 152 -0.15 -7.70 -13.63
CA VAL A 152 1.11 -7.90 -14.39
C VAL A 152 1.40 -6.74 -15.35
N MET A 153 0.42 -5.87 -15.61
CA MET A 153 0.55 -4.73 -16.52
C MET A 153 0.46 -3.41 -15.72
N PRO A 154 1.48 -3.09 -14.89
CA PRO A 154 1.53 -1.85 -14.11
C PRO A 154 1.72 -0.61 -15.00
#